data_AF-A0ABD6XQ39-F1
#
_entry.id   AF-A0ABD6XQ39-F1
#
_cell.length_a   1.000
_cell.length_b   1.000
_cell.length_c   1.000
_cell.angle_alpha   90.00
_cell.angle_beta   90.00
_cell.angle_gamma   90.00
#
_symmetry.space_group_name_H-M   'P 1'
#
loop_
_entity.id
_entity.type
_entity.pdbx_description
1 polymer ?
#
loop_
_entity_poly.entity_id
_entity_poly.type
_entity_poly.pdbx_seq_one_letter_code
_entity_poly.pdbx_strand_id
1 'polypeptide(L)'
;MKMILSAQAMRVLGCLLEKQVTTPEQYPLSLNGVVVACNQKSNREPVMELSESEVQDQLDQLEKRHLITASSAAGQRVVKYEQRFCNSAFGTLKLNSAEVALLTLLLLRGPQTPGELRTRSGRLHEFSDVSEVEQTLEGLMQRDDSAQVIRLSREPGKRESRFMHLLGDEPDQPQAADASQEQGDLAARVATLEQQVAALQTQLTQLLQPES
;
A
#
# COMPACT_ATOMS: atom_id res chain seq x y z
N MET A 1 -15.78 2.10 -13.55
CA MET A 1 -14.61 2.19 -14.46
C MET A 1 -13.37 2.00 -13.62
N LYS A 2 -12.57 0.94 -13.85
CA LYS A 2 -11.35 0.66 -13.06
C LYS A 2 -10.37 1.81 -13.30
N MET A 3 -10.09 2.60 -12.26
CA MET A 3 -9.15 3.71 -12.35
C MET A 3 -7.75 3.20 -12.08
N ILE A 4 -6.95 3.08 -13.13
CA ILE A 4 -5.54 2.71 -13.03
C ILE A 4 -4.73 4.02 -13.02
N LEU A 5 -4.06 4.28 -11.90
CA LEU A 5 -3.18 5.43 -11.69
C LEU A 5 -1.72 5.01 -11.67
N SER A 6 -0.84 5.86 -12.20
CA SER A 6 0.61 5.67 -12.09
C SER A 6 1.08 5.82 -10.64
N ALA A 7 2.25 5.27 -10.30
CA ALA A 7 2.84 5.44 -8.96
C ALA A 7 3.02 6.92 -8.57
N GLN A 8 3.37 7.78 -9.53
CA GLN A 8 3.53 9.21 -9.30
C GLN A 8 2.18 9.91 -9.08
N ALA A 9 1.14 9.57 -9.86
CA ALA A 9 -0.21 10.10 -9.67
C ALA A 9 -0.80 9.68 -8.31
N MET A 10 -0.58 8.44 -7.89
CA MET A 10 -0.98 7.95 -6.56
C MET A 10 -0.26 8.70 -5.45
N ARG A 11 1.04 8.99 -5.62
CA ARG A 11 1.81 9.81 -4.69
C ARG A 11 1.22 11.22 -4.56
N VAL A 12 0.94 11.89 -5.68
CA VAL A 12 0.35 13.24 -5.70
C VAL A 12 -1.01 13.25 -5.00
N LEU A 13 -1.88 12.29 -5.34
CA LEU A 13 -3.20 12.18 -4.75
C LEU A 13 -3.14 11.89 -3.25
N GLY A 14 -2.31 10.95 -2.83
CA GLY A 14 -2.07 10.64 -1.42
C GLY A 14 -1.55 11.85 -0.64
N CYS A 15 -0.69 12.68 -1.24
CA CYS A 15 -0.21 13.90 -0.60
C CYS A 15 -1.33 14.93 -0.40
N LEU A 16 -2.20 15.13 -1.39
CA LEU A 16 -3.34 16.04 -1.25
C LEU A 16 -4.30 15.57 -0.15
N LEU A 17 -4.61 14.26 -0.11
CA LEU A 17 -5.45 13.67 0.95
C LEU A 17 -4.82 13.83 2.33
N GLU A 18 -3.52 13.56 2.46
CA GLU A 18 -2.80 13.69 3.73
C GLU A 18 -2.80 15.15 4.22
N LYS A 19 -2.48 16.11 3.35
CA LYS A 19 -2.36 17.52 3.74
C LYS A 19 -3.71 18.19 3.97
N GLN A 20 -4.79 17.72 3.34
CA GLN A 20 -6.15 18.17 3.65
C GLN A 20 -6.50 17.97 5.12
N VAL A 21 -6.04 16.86 5.72
CA VAL A 21 -6.36 16.52 7.11
C VAL A 21 -5.28 17.00 8.08
N THR A 22 -4.00 16.82 7.75
CA THR A 22 -2.90 17.04 8.69
C THR A 22 -2.40 18.48 8.75
N THR A 23 -2.64 19.28 7.71
CA THR A 23 -2.24 20.69 7.59
C THR A 23 -3.34 21.50 6.87
N PRO A 24 -4.56 21.56 7.43
CA PRO A 24 -5.70 22.22 6.80
C PRO A 24 -5.45 23.72 6.55
N GLU A 25 -4.59 24.35 7.33
CA GLU A 25 -4.19 25.76 7.17
C GLU A 25 -3.36 26.03 5.90
N GLN A 26 -2.72 25.00 5.34
CA GLN A 26 -1.94 25.09 4.10
C GLN A 26 -2.72 24.59 2.89
N TYR A 27 -3.86 23.95 3.11
CA TYR A 27 -4.70 23.35 2.07
C TYR A 27 -5.74 24.38 1.58
N PRO A 28 -5.95 24.53 0.25
CA PRO A 28 -5.36 23.76 -0.85
C PRO A 28 -3.89 24.08 -1.17
N LEU A 29 -3.19 23.07 -1.69
CA LEU A 29 -1.75 23.15 -1.94
C LEU A 29 -1.44 23.86 -3.25
N SER A 30 -0.36 24.65 -3.31
CA SER A 30 0.22 25.09 -4.59
C SER A 30 1.07 23.96 -5.18
N LEU A 31 1.48 24.10 -6.44
CA LEU A 31 2.38 23.17 -7.12
C LEU A 31 3.63 22.85 -6.27
N ASN A 32 4.35 23.87 -5.80
CA ASN A 32 5.50 23.68 -4.91
C ASN A 32 5.14 22.94 -3.61
N GLY A 33 3.95 23.20 -3.04
CA GLY A 33 3.47 22.47 -1.87
C GLY A 33 3.26 20.97 -2.14
N VAL A 34 2.76 20.63 -3.32
CA VAL A 34 2.61 19.23 -3.76
C VAL A 34 3.98 18.58 -3.98
N VAL A 35 4.93 19.27 -4.65
CA VAL A 35 6.31 18.78 -4.86
C VAL A 35 6.98 18.46 -3.52
N VAL A 36 6.95 19.41 -2.58
CA VAL A 36 7.53 19.22 -1.23
C VAL A 36 6.86 18.04 -0.52
N ALA A 37 5.53 17.89 -0.64
CA ALA A 37 4.81 16.77 -0.03
C ALA A 37 5.15 15.41 -0.67
N CYS A 38 5.35 15.35 -1.99
CA CYS A 38 5.68 14.11 -2.71
C CYS A 38 7.08 13.59 -2.33
N ASN A 39 8.02 14.51 -2.13
CA ASN A 39 9.45 14.24 -1.90
C ASN A 39 9.83 14.23 -0.41
N GLN A 40 8.87 14.14 0.52
CA GLN A 40 9.17 14.03 1.95
C GLN A 40 9.96 12.75 2.25
N LYS A 41 11.00 12.86 3.09
CA LYS A 41 11.81 11.71 3.51
C LYS A 41 11.09 10.79 4.51
N SER A 42 10.09 11.32 5.21
CA SER A 42 9.28 10.57 6.17
C SER A 42 7.90 10.29 5.59
N ASN A 43 7.29 9.18 6.03
CA ASN A 43 5.94 8.77 5.62
C ASN A 43 5.77 8.57 4.10
N ARG A 44 6.84 8.24 3.39
CA ARG A 44 6.86 7.93 1.96
C ARG A 44 7.64 6.65 1.71
N GLU A 45 7.01 5.67 1.09
CA GLU A 45 7.66 4.43 0.67
C GLU A 45 7.19 4.11 -0.77
N PRO A 46 8.05 4.18 -1.79
CA PRO A 46 9.44 4.65 -1.76
C PRO A 46 9.57 6.17 -1.60
N VAL A 47 10.70 6.65 -1.08
CA VAL A 47 11.06 8.07 -1.17
C VAL A 47 11.29 8.42 -2.65
N MET A 48 10.69 9.52 -3.11
CA MET A 48 10.79 9.98 -4.49
C MET A 48 11.48 11.34 -4.56
N GLU A 49 12.02 11.67 -5.73
CA GLU A 49 12.59 12.97 -6.06
C GLU A 49 11.96 13.48 -7.36
N LEU A 50 10.67 13.80 -7.30
CA LEU A 50 9.92 14.30 -8.45
C LEU A 50 10.25 15.78 -8.70
N SER A 51 10.48 16.11 -9.97
CA SER A 51 10.62 17.49 -10.43
C SER A 51 9.26 18.21 -10.45
N GLU A 52 9.31 19.54 -10.49
CA GLU A 52 8.09 20.37 -10.60
C GLU A 52 7.30 20.06 -11.88
N SER A 53 7.98 19.80 -13.00
CA SER A 53 7.34 19.43 -14.26
C SER A 53 6.64 18.08 -14.18
N GLU A 54 7.28 17.07 -13.60
CA GLU A 54 6.66 15.74 -13.44
C GLU A 54 5.40 15.81 -12.56
N VAL A 55 5.46 16.58 -11.47
CA VAL A 55 4.30 16.78 -10.59
C VAL A 55 3.20 17.54 -11.30
N GLN A 56 3.52 18.59 -12.06
CA GLN A 56 2.54 19.32 -12.86
C GLN A 56 1.86 18.42 -13.89
N ASP A 57 2.63 17.57 -14.60
CA ASP A 57 2.08 16.62 -15.57
C ASP A 57 1.10 15.64 -14.90
N GLN A 58 1.40 15.16 -13.69
CA GLN A 58 0.48 14.30 -12.93
C GLN A 58 -0.78 15.07 -12.46
N LEU A 59 -0.64 16.32 -12.01
CA LEU A 59 -1.78 17.14 -11.61
C LEU A 59 -2.72 17.38 -12.79
N ASP A 60 -2.19 17.72 -13.96
CA ASP A 60 -2.98 17.90 -15.19
C ASP A 60 -3.73 16.61 -15.59
N GLN A 61 -3.08 15.46 -15.45
CA GLN A 61 -3.71 14.15 -15.71
C GLN A 61 -4.82 13.83 -14.70
N LEU A 62 -4.60 14.11 -13.41
CA LEU A 62 -5.59 13.91 -12.36
C LEU A 62 -6.79 14.85 -12.52
N GLU A 63 -6.56 16.09 -12.96
CA GLU A 63 -7.62 17.07 -13.21
C GLU A 63 -8.48 16.65 -14.42
N LYS A 64 -7.86 16.19 -15.50
CA LYS A 64 -8.57 15.61 -16.67
C LYS A 64 -9.45 14.42 -16.29
N ARG A 65 -9.07 13.67 -15.26
CA ARG A 65 -9.85 12.55 -14.69
C ARG A 65 -10.83 12.98 -13.60
N HIS A 66 -10.93 14.27 -13.31
CA HIS A 66 -11.79 14.85 -12.26
C HIS A 66 -11.47 14.36 -10.84
N LEU A 67 -10.24 13.90 -10.60
CA LEU A 67 -9.76 13.45 -9.28
C LEU A 67 -9.21 14.59 -8.44
N ILE A 68 -8.90 15.72 -9.07
CA ILE A 68 -8.56 16.97 -8.42
C ILE A 68 -9.27 18.13 -9.13
N THR A 69 -9.24 19.31 -8.52
CA THR A 69 -9.60 20.57 -9.16
C THR A 69 -8.47 21.58 -8.94
N ALA A 70 -8.10 22.29 -10.00
CA ALA A 70 -7.27 23.48 -9.91
C ALA A 70 -8.17 24.72 -9.77
N SER A 71 -7.90 25.54 -8.76
CA SER A 71 -8.61 26.81 -8.56
C SER A 71 -7.61 27.95 -8.34
N SER A 72 -7.95 29.11 -8.88
CA SER A 72 -7.23 30.36 -8.62
C SER A 72 -8.25 31.36 -8.08
N ALA A 73 -8.08 31.77 -6.83
CA ALA A 73 -8.95 32.79 -6.24
C ALA A 73 -8.78 34.11 -7.02
N ALA A 74 -9.86 34.89 -7.14
CA ALA A 74 -9.82 36.18 -7.82
C ALA A 74 -8.74 37.09 -7.20
N GLY A 75 -7.77 37.52 -8.02
CA GLY A 75 -6.64 38.34 -7.59
C GLY A 75 -5.41 37.56 -7.10
N GLN A 76 -5.50 36.25 -6.92
CA GLN A 76 -4.33 35.40 -6.67
C GLN A 76 -3.81 34.83 -7.99
N ARG A 77 -2.50 34.94 -8.21
CA ARG A 77 -1.82 34.40 -9.41
C ARG A 77 -1.44 32.92 -9.27
N VAL A 78 -1.41 32.41 -8.04
CA VAL A 78 -0.92 31.06 -7.76
C VAL A 78 -2.09 30.09 -7.80
N VAL A 79 -2.01 29.12 -8.71
CA VAL A 79 -2.97 28.01 -8.80
C VAL A 79 -2.83 27.11 -7.58
N LYS A 80 -3.97 26.71 -7.03
CA LYS A 80 -4.09 25.80 -5.91
C LYS A 80 -4.84 24.54 -6.32
N TYR A 81 -4.47 23.41 -5.75
CA TYR A 81 -4.99 22.09 -6.08
C TYR A 81 -5.74 21.48 -4.91
N GLU A 82 -6.96 21.04 -5.18
CA GLU A 82 -7.85 20.36 -4.24
C GLU A 82 -8.11 18.93 -4.71
N GLN A 83 -8.04 17.95 -3.80
CA GLN A 83 -8.52 16.60 -4.08
C GLN A 83 -10.04 16.60 -4.27
N ARG A 84 -10.50 15.87 -5.28
CA ARG A 84 -11.91 15.55 -5.54
C ARG A 84 -12.19 14.05 -5.58
N PHE A 85 -11.17 13.24 -5.33
CA PHE A 85 -11.20 11.79 -5.34
C PHE A 85 -12.27 11.22 -4.42
N CYS A 86 -12.40 11.74 -3.20
CA CYS A 86 -13.43 11.31 -2.26
C CYS A 86 -14.11 12.51 -1.59
N ASN A 87 -15.34 12.30 -1.15
CA ASN A 87 -16.15 13.28 -0.41
C ASN A 87 -16.39 14.61 -1.15
N SER A 88 -16.16 14.67 -2.46
CA SER A 88 -16.50 15.85 -3.26
C SER A 88 -18.01 15.97 -3.46
N ALA A 89 -18.51 17.19 -3.70
CA ALA A 89 -19.94 17.49 -3.80
C ALA A 89 -20.68 16.59 -4.82
N PHE A 90 -20.02 16.27 -5.93
CA PHE A 90 -20.57 15.47 -7.03
C PHE A 90 -19.93 14.08 -7.17
N GLY A 91 -18.98 13.73 -6.30
CA GLY A 91 -18.31 12.44 -6.32
C GLY A 91 -19.18 11.34 -5.68
N THR A 92 -19.18 10.17 -6.29
CA THR A 92 -19.87 8.96 -5.78
C THR A 92 -19.13 8.34 -4.60
N LEU A 93 -17.80 8.45 -4.57
CA LEU A 93 -16.98 7.87 -3.51
C LEU A 93 -17.06 8.72 -2.23
N LYS A 94 -17.86 8.25 -1.26
CA LYS A 94 -17.98 8.84 0.08
C LYS A 94 -17.22 7.99 1.09
N LEU A 95 -16.19 8.54 1.70
CA LEU A 95 -15.34 7.86 2.67
C LEU A 95 -15.43 8.58 4.02
N ASN A 96 -15.56 7.82 5.10
CA ASN A 96 -15.42 8.38 6.45
C ASN A 96 -13.94 8.70 6.75
N SER A 97 -13.68 9.35 7.90
CA SER A 97 -12.31 9.76 8.28
C SER A 97 -11.35 8.57 8.42
N ALA A 98 -11.81 7.44 8.95
CA ALA A 98 -11.00 6.23 9.09
C ALA A 98 -10.62 5.64 7.72
N GLU A 99 -11.59 5.53 6.82
CA GLU A 99 -11.39 5.04 5.44
C GLU A 99 -10.41 5.93 4.66
N VAL A 100 -10.55 7.26 4.77
CA VAL A 100 -9.62 8.22 4.14
C VAL A 100 -8.20 8.03 4.69
N ALA A 101 -8.05 7.87 6.01
CA ALA A 101 -6.75 7.68 6.63
C ALA A 101 -6.05 6.41 6.10
N LEU A 102 -6.75 5.28 6.05
CA LEU A 102 -6.16 4.03 5.58
C LEU A 102 -5.79 4.08 4.10
N LEU A 103 -6.68 4.59 3.24
CA LEU A 103 -6.37 4.74 1.81
C LEU A 103 -5.19 5.68 1.57
N THR A 104 -5.12 6.78 2.31
CA THR A 104 -4.00 7.72 2.23
C THR A 104 -2.68 7.04 2.59
N LEU A 105 -2.64 6.25 3.68
CA LEU A 105 -1.43 5.53 4.08
C LEU A 105 -1.02 4.49 3.05
N LEU A 106 -1.97 3.73 2.50
CA LEU A 106 -1.71 2.72 1.48
C LEU A 106 -1.16 3.37 0.20
N LEU A 107 -1.69 4.52 -0.23
CA LEU A 107 -1.18 5.25 -1.39
C LEU A 107 0.24 5.79 -1.19
N LEU A 108 0.58 6.21 0.03
CA LEU A 108 1.86 6.83 0.33
C LEU A 108 2.97 5.84 0.67
N ARG A 109 2.61 4.65 1.17
CA ARG A 109 3.57 3.67 1.71
C ARG A 109 3.38 2.24 1.23
N GLY A 110 2.43 2.00 0.32
CA GLY A 110 2.18 0.67 -0.24
C GLY A 110 1.61 -0.33 0.77
N PRO A 111 1.86 -1.64 0.61
CA PRO A 111 1.22 -2.68 1.39
C PRO A 111 1.61 -2.65 2.88
N GLN A 112 0.64 -2.62 3.78
CA GLN A 112 0.89 -2.50 5.23
C GLN A 112 -0.01 -3.45 6.04
N THR A 113 0.44 -3.86 7.22
CA THR A 113 -0.41 -4.65 8.15
C THR A 113 -1.37 -3.73 8.93
N PRO A 114 -2.47 -4.27 9.50
CA PRO A 114 -3.37 -3.49 10.36
C PRO A 114 -2.65 -2.82 11.55
N GLY A 115 -1.67 -3.50 12.16
CA GLY A 115 -0.86 -2.94 13.24
C GLY A 115 -0.04 -1.73 12.78
N GLU A 116 0.60 -1.82 11.61
CA GLU A 116 1.34 -0.70 11.02
C GLU A 116 0.44 0.48 10.69
N LEU A 117 -0.72 0.21 10.07
CA LEU A 117 -1.71 1.23 9.70
C LEU A 117 -2.21 1.99 10.92
N ARG A 118 -2.51 1.28 12.02
CA ARG A 118 -2.90 1.91 13.30
C ARG A 118 -1.80 2.84 13.82
N THR A 119 -0.55 2.40 13.87
CA THR A 119 0.55 3.23 14.38
C THR A 119 0.84 4.42 13.48
N ARG A 120 0.67 4.27 12.16
CA ARG A 120 1.01 5.29 11.16
C ARG A 120 -0.12 6.26 10.85
N SER A 121 -1.38 5.96 11.21
CA SER A 121 -2.52 6.85 10.97
C SER A 121 -2.36 8.21 11.65
N GLY A 122 -1.78 8.22 12.86
CA GLY A 122 -1.38 9.43 13.55
C GLY A 122 -2.47 10.50 13.54
N ARG A 123 -2.18 11.66 12.92
CA ARG A 123 -3.12 12.80 12.84
C ARG A 123 -4.21 12.65 11.77
N LEU A 124 -4.17 11.63 10.91
CA LEU A 124 -5.21 11.41 9.89
C LEU A 124 -6.50 10.92 10.53
N HIS A 125 -6.39 9.97 11.46
CA HIS A 125 -7.48 9.38 12.22
C HIS A 125 -6.92 8.58 13.39
N GLU A 126 -7.56 8.71 14.56
CA GLU A 126 -7.19 7.96 15.75
C GLU A 126 -8.06 6.69 15.86
N PHE A 127 -7.45 5.53 15.65
CA PHE A 127 -8.10 4.24 15.82
C PHE A 127 -7.98 3.76 17.28
N SER A 128 -9.11 3.36 17.86
CA SER A 128 -9.21 2.81 19.20
C SER A 128 -8.32 1.57 19.37
N ASP A 129 -8.46 0.59 18.49
CA ASP A 129 -7.69 -0.65 18.49
C ASP A 129 -7.39 -1.17 17.07
N VAL A 130 -6.70 -2.30 16.98
CA VAL A 130 -6.37 -2.93 15.68
C VAL A 130 -7.62 -3.54 15.03
N SER A 131 -8.62 -3.95 15.82
CA SER A 131 -9.88 -4.50 15.34
C SER A 131 -10.67 -3.47 14.54
N GLU A 132 -10.67 -2.20 14.97
CA GLU A 132 -11.30 -1.10 14.23
C GLU A 132 -10.64 -0.88 12.86
N VAL A 133 -9.31 -1.02 12.78
CA VAL A 133 -8.58 -0.96 11.50
C VAL A 133 -8.99 -2.12 10.60
N GLU A 134 -9.03 -3.35 11.13
CA GLU A 134 -9.45 -4.53 10.37
C GLU A 134 -10.89 -4.41 9.86
N GLN A 135 -11.82 -3.95 10.70
CA GLN A 135 -13.22 -3.71 10.32
C GLN A 135 -13.33 -2.64 9.22
N THR A 136 -12.55 -1.57 9.33
CA THR A 136 -12.53 -0.50 8.31
C THR A 136 -11.97 -1.02 6.98
N LEU A 137 -10.91 -1.83 7.01
CA LEU A 137 -10.34 -2.47 5.82
C LEU A 137 -11.32 -3.46 5.18
N GLU A 138 -12.01 -4.26 5.99
CA GLU A 138 -13.03 -5.20 5.51
C GLU A 138 -14.21 -4.46 4.87
N GLY A 139 -14.66 -3.35 5.46
CA GLY A 139 -15.64 -2.45 4.86
C GLY A 139 -15.18 -1.94 3.49
N LEU A 140 -13.93 -1.46 3.38
CA LEU A 140 -13.35 -1.00 2.11
C LEU A 140 -13.21 -2.10 1.04
N MET A 141 -13.09 -3.36 1.45
CA MET A 141 -13.04 -4.53 0.56
C MET A 141 -14.43 -4.93 0.05
N GLN A 142 -15.46 -4.78 0.90
CA GLN A 142 -16.82 -5.27 0.62
C GLN A 142 -17.75 -4.21 0.00
N ARG A 143 -17.26 -2.99 -0.28
CA ARG A 143 -18.09 -1.94 -0.88
C ARG A 143 -18.60 -2.33 -2.27
N ASP A 144 -19.92 -2.30 -2.42
CA ASP A 144 -20.67 -2.62 -3.65
C ASP A 144 -20.19 -1.81 -4.87
N ASP A 145 -19.77 -0.57 -4.67
CA ASP A 145 -19.46 0.37 -5.76
C ASP A 145 -18.03 0.27 -6.33
N SER A 146 -17.12 -0.44 -5.64
CA SER A 146 -15.78 -0.86 -6.09
C SER A 146 -14.89 -1.05 -4.87
N ALA A 147 -14.40 -2.27 -4.67
CA ALA A 147 -13.38 -2.56 -3.68
C ALA A 147 -12.18 -1.61 -3.89
N GLN A 148 -11.79 -0.90 -2.83
CA GLN A 148 -10.68 0.05 -2.87
C GLN A 148 -9.39 -0.57 -2.33
N VAL A 149 -9.51 -1.67 -1.60
CA VAL A 149 -8.41 -2.35 -0.91
C VAL A 149 -8.53 -3.85 -1.15
N ILE A 150 -7.40 -4.55 -1.15
CA ILE A 150 -7.31 -6.00 -1.19
C ILE A 150 -6.41 -6.49 -0.05
N ARG A 151 -6.78 -7.63 0.55
CA ARG A 151 -5.94 -8.38 1.48
C ARG A 151 -5.00 -9.28 0.69
N LEU A 152 -3.69 -9.10 0.89
CA LEU A 152 -2.66 -9.93 0.27
C LEU A 152 -2.50 -11.25 1.02
N SER A 153 -1.98 -12.27 0.31
CA SER A 153 -1.57 -13.54 0.91
C SER A 153 -0.52 -13.30 1.99
N ARG A 154 -0.56 -14.12 3.04
CA ARG A 154 0.40 -14.02 4.15
C ARG A 154 1.77 -14.46 3.65
N GLU A 155 2.78 -13.67 3.94
CA GLU A 155 4.17 -14.08 3.76
C GLU A 155 4.48 -15.28 4.70
N PRO A 156 5.26 -16.27 4.25
CA PRO A 156 5.65 -17.40 5.09
C PRO A 156 6.26 -16.93 6.43
N GLY A 157 5.74 -17.44 7.55
CA GLY A 157 6.22 -17.10 8.89
C GLY A 157 5.64 -15.81 9.49
N LYS A 158 4.84 -15.02 8.77
CA LYS A 158 4.15 -13.84 9.32
C LYS A 158 2.75 -14.17 9.84
N ARG A 159 2.40 -13.63 11.02
CA ARG A 159 1.08 -13.83 11.65
C ARG A 159 -0.02 -13.00 10.98
N GLU A 160 0.30 -11.84 10.45
CA GLU A 160 -0.64 -10.87 9.89
C GLU A 160 -0.54 -10.79 8.36
N SER A 161 -1.68 -10.52 7.70
CA SER A 161 -1.72 -10.19 6.27
C SER A 161 -1.44 -8.70 6.06
N ARG A 162 -0.89 -8.36 4.90
CA ARG A 162 -0.78 -6.97 4.43
C ARG A 162 -1.98 -6.62 3.56
N PHE A 163 -2.34 -5.35 3.54
CA PHE A 163 -3.42 -4.80 2.72
C PHE A 163 -2.84 -3.81 1.72
N MET A 164 -3.43 -3.73 0.52
CA MET A 164 -2.98 -2.87 -0.57
C MET A 164 -4.17 -2.20 -1.25
N HIS A 165 -4.01 -0.97 -1.73
CA HIS A 165 -5.06 -0.29 -2.49
C HIS A 165 -5.24 -0.90 -3.90
N LEU A 166 -6.38 -0.68 -4.53
CA LEU A 166 -6.70 -1.15 -5.89
C LEU A 166 -6.70 -0.03 -6.96
N LEU A 167 -6.13 1.13 -6.62
CA LEU A 167 -6.05 2.33 -7.48
C LEU A 167 -4.88 2.32 -8.46
N GLY A 168 -3.93 1.40 -8.31
CA GLY A 168 -2.79 1.23 -9.22
C GLY A 168 -3.01 0.08 -10.19
N ASP A 169 -2.00 -0.23 -10.99
CA ASP A 169 -1.91 -1.53 -11.64
C ASP A 169 -1.96 -2.64 -10.58
N GLU A 170 -2.52 -3.80 -10.94
CA GLU A 170 -2.63 -4.94 -10.02
C GLU A 170 -1.26 -5.18 -9.36
N PRO A 171 -1.20 -5.30 -8.02
CA PRO A 171 0.06 -5.58 -7.37
C PRO A 171 0.64 -6.82 -8.01
N ASP A 172 1.93 -6.76 -8.37
CA ASP A 172 2.73 -7.91 -8.75
C ASP A 172 2.72 -8.82 -7.51
N GLN A 173 1.67 -9.64 -7.39
CA GLN A 173 1.59 -10.66 -6.38
C GLN A 173 2.77 -11.57 -6.71
N PRO A 174 3.72 -11.81 -5.80
CA PRO A 174 4.57 -12.97 -5.96
C PRO A 174 3.60 -14.14 -6.05
N GLN A 175 3.42 -14.66 -7.27
CA GLN A 175 2.51 -15.75 -7.54
C GLN A 175 2.91 -16.85 -6.56
N ALA A 176 1.93 -17.43 -5.87
CA ALA A 176 2.14 -18.56 -4.96
C ALA A 176 2.87 -19.76 -5.63
N ALA A 177 3.09 -19.71 -6.94
CA ALA A 177 3.95 -20.60 -7.71
C ALA A 177 5.38 -20.69 -7.15
N ASP A 178 6.04 -19.59 -6.78
CA ASP A 178 7.43 -19.64 -6.29
C ASP A 178 7.53 -20.31 -4.92
N ALA A 179 6.60 -19.99 -4.00
CA ALA A 179 6.56 -20.63 -2.68
C ALA A 179 6.23 -22.13 -2.77
N SER A 180 5.41 -22.53 -3.75
CA SER A 180 5.08 -23.94 -4.01
C SER A 180 6.26 -24.70 -4.62
N GLN A 181 7.04 -24.05 -5.49
CA GLN A 181 8.25 -24.62 -6.08
C GLN A 181 9.38 -24.76 -5.05
N GLU A 182 9.61 -23.75 -4.21
CA GLU A 182 10.58 -23.83 -3.11
C GLU A 182 10.22 -24.93 -2.10
N GLN A 183 8.93 -25.07 -1.75
CA GLN A 183 8.46 -26.15 -0.87
C GLN A 183 8.62 -27.54 -1.51
N GLY A 184 8.40 -27.65 -2.81
CA GLY A 184 8.67 -28.88 -3.56
C GLY A 184 10.15 -29.25 -3.56
N ASP A 185 11.03 -28.28 -3.79
CA ASP A 185 12.49 -28.49 -3.82
C ASP A 185 13.04 -28.83 -2.42
N LEU A 186 12.55 -28.16 -1.38
CA LEU A 186 12.86 -28.49 0.02
C LEU A 186 12.42 -29.92 0.38
N ALA A 187 11.20 -30.32 0.01
CA ALA A 187 10.71 -31.67 0.28
C ALA A 187 11.54 -32.75 -0.44
N ALA A 188 11.95 -32.50 -1.69
CA ALA A 188 12.81 -33.41 -2.44
C ALA A 188 14.22 -33.53 -1.82
N ARG A 189 14.79 -32.41 -1.35
CA ARG A 189 16.09 -32.41 -0.66
C ARG A 189 16.02 -33.12 0.69
N VAL A 190 14.94 -32.95 1.45
CA VAL A 190 14.72 -33.66 2.70
C VAL A 190 14.63 -35.17 2.47
N ALA A 191 13.84 -35.62 1.49
CA ALA A 191 13.73 -37.05 1.17
C ALA A 191 15.08 -37.67 0.76
N THR A 192 15.89 -36.93 0.00
CA THR A 192 17.24 -37.37 -0.40
C THR A 192 18.17 -37.48 0.81
N LEU A 193 18.13 -36.51 1.72
CA LEU A 193 18.93 -36.52 2.94
C LEU A 193 18.51 -37.64 3.89
N GLU A 194 17.21 -37.91 4.02
CA GLU A 194 16.70 -39.03 4.83
C GLU A 194 17.20 -40.39 4.32
N GLN A 195 17.21 -40.59 2.99
CA GLN A 195 17.80 -41.80 2.40
C GLN A 195 19.30 -41.91 2.67
N GLN A 196 20.04 -40.81 2.55
CA GLN A 196 21.48 -40.80 2.83
C GLN A 196 21.77 -41.08 4.31
N VAL A 197 20.98 -40.52 5.23
CA VAL A 197 21.10 -40.78 6.67
C VAL A 197 20.81 -42.25 6.97
N ALA A 198 19.77 -42.84 6.38
CA ALA A 198 19.45 -44.26 6.56
C ALA A 198 20.58 -45.18 6.05
N ALA A 199 21.17 -44.86 4.89
CA ALA A 199 22.30 -45.59 4.33
C ALA A 199 23.54 -45.50 5.23
N LEU A 200 23.87 -44.30 5.71
CA LEU A 200 25.00 -44.08 6.62
C LEU A 200 24.79 -44.78 7.98
N GLN A 201 23.57 -44.76 8.52
CA GLN A 201 23.24 -45.49 9.75
C GLN A 201 23.41 -47.01 9.59
N THR A 202 23.05 -47.56 8.43
CA THR A 202 23.22 -48.99 8.14
C THR A 202 24.70 -49.36 8.08
N GLN A 203 25.52 -48.54 7.40
CA GLN A 203 26.97 -48.74 7.35
C GLN A 203 27.63 -48.61 8.73
N LEU A 204 27.21 -47.63 9.53
CA LEU A 204 27.70 -47.46 10.90
C LEU A 204 27.38 -48.68 11.77
N THR A 205 26.17 -49.23 11.62
CA THR A 205 25.73 -50.42 12.36
C THR A 205 26.54 -51.66 11.96
N GLN A 206 26.89 -51.78 10.67
CA GLN A 206 27.77 -52.87 10.20
C GLN A 206 29.20 -52.75 10.74
N LEU A 207 29.73 -51.52 10.85
CA LEU A 207 31.08 -51.27 11.39
C LEU A 207 31.16 -51.38 12.92
N LEU A 208 30.04 -51.17 13.62
CA LEU A 208 29.94 -51.27 15.08
C LEU A 208 29.54 -52.67 15.56
N GLN A 209 29.31 -53.64 14.66
CA GLN A 209 29.18 -55.04 15.08
C GLN A 209 30.56 -55.52 15.58
N PRO A 210 30.66 -55.97 16.84
CA PRO A 210 31.92 -56.47 17.36
C PRO A 210 32.30 -57.74 16.59
N GLU A 211 33.50 -57.77 16.01
CA GLU A 211 34.08 -59.01 15.51
C GLU A 211 34.14 -60.02 16.67
N SER A 212 33.67 -61.23 16.39
CA SER A 212 33.55 -62.34 17.34
C SER A 212 34.91 -62.86 17.81
#